data_AF-A0A2E9MZJ3-F1
#
_entry.id   AF-A0A2E9MZJ3-F1
#
_cell.length_a   1.000
_cell.length_b   1.000
_cell.length_c   1.000
_cell.angle_alpha   90.00
_cell.angle_beta   90.00
_cell.angle_gamma   90.00
#
_symmetry.space_group_name_H-M   'P 1'
#
loop_
_entity.id
_entity.type
_entity.pdbx_description
1 polymer ?
#
loop_
_entity_poly.entity_id
_entity_poly.type
_entity_poly.pdbx_seq_one_letter_code
_entity_poly.pdbx_strand_id
1 'polypeptide(L)'
;MALIVVTRHQHVLAFGILVVLIDSISFGIILPVMPQLIISLSDVSLSEASRIGGYLMFTYAVVQFFAAPILGNLGDRLGTRPVLLFSLLALSSDYILMANAPTLLWLFLPG
;
A
#
# COMPACT_ATOMS: atom_id res chain seq x y z
N MET A 1 32.82 -14.34 7.72
CA MET A 1 31.71 -14.53 6.76
C MET A 1 30.33 -14.59 7.44
N ALA A 2 30.14 -15.37 8.51
CA ALA A 2 28.86 -15.45 9.26
C ALA A 2 28.39 -14.10 9.86
N LEU A 3 29.31 -13.26 10.34
CA LEU A 3 28.98 -11.94 10.93
C LEU A 3 28.40 -10.93 9.91
N ILE A 4 28.80 -11.04 8.63
CA ILE A 4 28.30 -10.20 7.54
C ILE A 4 26.88 -10.62 7.14
N VAL A 5 26.58 -11.92 7.24
CA VAL A 5 25.24 -12.46 6.96
C VAL A 5 24.25 -12.03 8.04
N VAL A 6 24.61 -12.16 9.33
CA VAL A 6 23.77 -11.75 10.46
C VAL A 6 23.42 -10.26 10.41
N THR A 7 24.41 -9.40 10.18
CA THR A 7 24.16 -7.96 10.02
C THR A 7 23.27 -7.67 8.81
N ARG A 8 23.45 -8.34 7.66
CA ARG A 8 22.58 -8.17 6.49
C ARG A 8 21.10 -8.47 6.77
N HIS A 9 20.81 -9.54 7.52
CA HIS A 9 19.42 -9.89 7.88
C HIS A 9 18.78 -8.86 8.81
N GLN A 10 19.54 -8.27 9.73
CA GLN A 10 19.03 -7.25 10.65
C GLN A 10 18.59 -5.97 9.93
N HIS A 11 19.34 -5.52 8.91
CA HIS A 11 18.96 -4.34 8.13
C HIS A 11 17.69 -4.57 7.29
N VAL A 12 17.50 -5.78 6.76
CA VAL A 12 16.30 -6.13 5.98
C VAL A 12 15.07 -6.21 6.88
N LEU A 13 15.20 -6.80 8.08
CA LEU A 13 14.13 -6.85 9.07
C LEU A 13 13.78 -5.46 9.58
N ALA A 14 14.79 -4.65 9.94
CA ALA A 14 14.59 -3.28 10.38
C ALA A 14 13.89 -2.44 9.30
N PHE A 15 14.30 -2.57 8.03
CA PHE A 15 13.65 -1.90 6.92
C PHE A 15 12.20 -2.35 6.73
N GLY A 16 11.94 -3.67 6.75
CA GLY A 16 10.58 -4.22 6.62
C GLY A 16 9.65 -3.74 7.75
N ILE A 17 10.15 -3.71 8.99
CA ILE A 17 9.41 -3.15 10.13
C ILE A 17 9.11 -1.67 9.91
N LEU A 18 10.07 -0.89 9.41
CA LEU A 18 9.91 0.54 9.16
C LEU A 18 8.85 0.80 8.08
N VAL A 19 8.84 0.01 7.01
CA VAL A 19 7.80 0.06 5.96
C VAL A 19 6.41 -0.26 6.54
N VAL A 20 6.27 -1.35 7.30
CA VAL A 20 4.99 -1.73 7.91
C VAL A 20 4.52 -0.68 8.93
N LEU A 21 5.45 -0.05 9.66
CA LEU A 21 5.12 1.06 10.57
C LEU A 21 4.58 2.27 9.81
N ILE A 22 5.23 2.68 8.71
CA ILE A 22 4.77 3.78 7.87
C ILE A 22 3.39 3.46 7.28
N ASP A 23 3.19 2.25 6.78
CA ASP A 23 1.91 1.79 6.22
C ASP A 23 0.79 1.82 7.27
N SER A 24 1.05 1.31 8.48
CA SER A 24 0.08 1.32 9.58
C SER A 24 -0.32 2.74 10.02
N ILE A 25 0.64 3.68 10.06
CA ILE A 25 0.36 5.09 10.35
C ILE A 25 -0.50 5.70 9.24
N SER A 26 -0.17 5.40 7.98
CA SER A 26 -0.91 5.88 6.82
C SER A 26 -2.35 5.38 6.85
N PHE A 27 -2.58 4.09 7.13
CA PHE A 27 -3.91 3.53 7.34
C PHE A 27 -4.67 4.20 8.49
N GLY A 28 -4.00 4.47 9.62
CA GLY A 28 -4.61 5.16 10.76
C GLY A 28 -5.10 6.57 10.43
N ILE A 29 -4.40 7.28 9.55
CA ILE A 29 -4.76 8.63 9.10
C ILE A 29 -5.82 8.58 8.00
N ILE A 30 -5.70 7.68 7.02
CA ILE A 30 -6.56 7.64 5.84
C ILE A 30 -7.99 7.23 6.19
N LEU A 31 -8.18 6.30 7.12
CA LEU A 31 -9.47 5.69 7.46
C LEU A 31 -10.53 6.70 7.93
N PRO A 32 -10.22 7.67 8.84
CA PRO A 32 -11.17 8.74 9.18
C PRO A 32 -11.28 9.85 8.14
N VAL A 33 -10.23 10.07 7.32
CA VAL A 33 -10.19 11.15 6.33
C VAL A 33 -10.96 10.78 5.05
N MET A 34 -10.97 9.50 4.67
CA MET A 34 -11.62 9.00 3.46
C MET A 34 -13.11 9.35 3.36
N PRO A 35 -13.96 9.11 4.38
CA PRO A 35 -15.36 9.49 4.33
C PRO A 35 -15.55 11.00 4.13
N GLN A 36 -14.72 11.83 4.77
CA GLN A 36 -14.80 13.29 4.64
C GLN A 36 -14.43 13.76 3.24
N LEU A 37 -13.44 13.10 2.62
CA LEU A 37 -13.02 13.38 1.25
C LEU A 37 -14.12 12.99 0.24
N ILE A 38 -14.79 11.86 0.45
CA ILE A 38 -15.91 11.42 -0.40
C ILE A 38 -17.08 12.42 -0.31
N ILE A 39 -17.39 12.91 0.90
CA ILE A 39 -18.45 13.90 1.10
C ILE A 39 -18.12 15.20 0.36
N SER A 40 -16.88 15.71 0.48
CA SER A 40 -16.49 16.98 -0.12
C SER A 40 -16.41 16.93 -1.66
N LEU A 41 -16.21 15.75 -2.23
CA LEU A 41 -16.06 15.56 -3.68
C LEU A 41 -17.34 15.15 -4.39
N SER A 42 -18.26 14.49 -3.68
CA SER A 42 -19.45 13.86 -4.28
C SER A 42 -20.78 14.38 -3.69
N ASP A 43 -20.72 15.35 -2.78
CA ASP A 43 -21.89 16.01 -2.14
C ASP A 43 -22.93 15.03 -1.55
N VAL A 44 -22.44 13.87 -1.10
CA VAL A 44 -23.23 12.76 -0.56
C VAL A 44 -23.24 12.76 0.97
N SER A 45 -24.29 12.20 1.56
CA SER A 45 -24.42 12.08 3.01
C SER A 45 -23.30 11.21 3.63
N LEU A 46 -22.99 11.46 4.90
CA LEU A 46 -21.99 10.68 5.66
C LEU A 46 -22.27 9.16 5.67
N SER A 47 -23.54 8.76 5.65
CA SER A 47 -23.95 7.35 5.60
C SER A 47 -23.57 6.69 4.27
N GLU A 48 -23.80 7.39 3.15
CA GLU A 48 -23.45 6.93 1.80
C GLU A 48 -21.93 6.85 1.64
N ALA A 49 -21.21 7.89 2.06
CA ALA A 49 -19.75 7.95 2.01
C ALA A 49 -19.10 6.84 2.85
N SER A 50 -19.65 6.54 4.03
CA SER A 50 -19.16 5.45 4.88
C SER A 50 -19.40 4.07 4.25
N ARG A 51 -20.53 3.87 3.56
CA ARG A 51 -20.80 2.64 2.81
C ARG A 51 -19.80 2.45 1.66
N ILE A 52 -19.56 3.49 0.87
CA ILE A 52 -18.60 3.46 -0.24
C ILE A 52 -17.18 3.19 0.28
N GLY A 53 -16.77 3.90 1.34
CA GLY A 53 -15.48 3.67 2.00
C GLY A 53 -15.34 2.23 2.55
N GLY A 54 -16.43 1.67 3.09
CA GLY A 54 -16.48 0.28 3.54
C GLY A 54 -16.28 -0.74 2.41
N TYR A 55 -16.93 -0.54 1.25
CA TYR A 55 -16.71 -1.40 0.09
C TYR A 55 -15.29 -1.29 -0.47
N LEU A 56 -14.71 -0.09 -0.50
CA LEU A 56 -13.32 0.13 -0.89
C LEU A 56 -12.35 -0.63 0.01
N MET A 57 -12.50 -0.49 1.33
CA MET A 57 -11.69 -1.21 2.32
C MET A 57 -11.85 -2.73 2.20
N PHE A 58 -13.08 -3.22 1.93
CA PHE A 58 -13.33 -4.64 1.72
C PHE A 58 -12.59 -5.16 0.48
N THR A 59 -12.72 -4.49 -0.66
CA THR A 59 -12.00 -4.85 -1.89
C THR A 59 -10.49 -4.83 -1.69
N TYR A 60 -9.98 -3.79 -1.03
CA TYR A 60 -8.57 -3.68 -0.69
C TYR A 60 -8.09 -4.87 0.17
N ALA A 61 -8.82 -5.21 1.23
CA ALA A 61 -8.48 -6.32 2.10
C ALA A 61 -8.49 -7.67 1.36
N VAL A 62 -9.45 -7.89 0.47
CA VAL A 62 -9.52 -9.11 -0.36
C VAL A 62 -8.29 -9.20 -1.28
N VAL A 63 -7.98 -8.14 -2.02
CA VAL A 63 -6.80 -8.10 -2.90
C VAL A 63 -5.53 -8.32 -2.08
N GLN A 64 -5.39 -7.65 -0.94
CA GLN A 64 -4.21 -7.76 -0.09
C GLN A 64 -4.07 -9.17 0.53
N PHE A 65 -5.18 -9.83 0.89
CA PHE A 65 -5.17 -11.20 1.40
C PHE A 65 -4.60 -12.21 0.41
N PHE A 66 -4.92 -12.07 -0.89
CA PHE A 66 -4.36 -12.94 -1.93
C PHE A 66 -2.95 -12.50 -2.36
N ALA A 67 -2.70 -11.19 -2.47
CA ALA A 67 -1.42 -10.66 -2.90
C ALA A 67 -0.31 -10.88 -1.88
N ALA A 68 -0.58 -10.75 -0.57
CA ALA A 68 0.40 -10.88 0.50
C ALA A 68 1.17 -12.24 0.48
N PRO A 69 0.51 -13.41 0.43
CA PRO A 69 1.22 -14.69 0.35
C PRO A 69 1.95 -14.89 -0.99
N ILE A 70 1.41 -14.37 -2.10
CA ILE A 70 2.07 -14.46 -3.41
C ILE A 70 3.38 -13.66 -3.39
N LEU A 71 3.33 -12.41 -2.93
CA LEU A 71 4.49 -11.52 -2.83
C LEU A 71 5.50 -12.01 -1.79
N GLY A 72 5.02 -12.55 -0.66
CA GLY A 72 5.87 -13.16 0.37
C GLY A 72 6.65 -14.36 -0.18
N ASN A 73 5.96 -15.31 -0.80
CA ASN A 73 6.59 -16.50 -1.39
C ASN A 73 7.53 -16.13 -2.55
N LEU A 74 7.21 -15.10 -3.33
CA LEU A 74 8.08 -14.61 -4.39
C LEU A 74 9.36 -13.96 -3.83
N GLY A 75 9.25 -13.22 -2.72
CA GLY A 75 10.40 -12.66 -2.00
C GLY A 75 11.31 -13.70 -1.37
N ASP A 76 10.73 -14.79 -0.86
CA ASP A 76 11.49 -15.91 -0.32
C ASP A 76 12.28 -16.66 -1.41
N ARG A 77 11.77 -16.69 -2.65
CA ARG A 77 12.41 -17.37 -3.80
C ARG A 77 13.45 -16.54 -4.54
N LEU A 78 13.20 -15.23 -4.72
CA LEU A 78 14.08 -14.33 -5.49
C LEU A 78 15.14 -13.64 -4.61
N GLY A 79 15.01 -13.74 -3.28
CA GLY A 79 15.81 -13.00 -2.33
C GLY A 79 15.23 -11.59 -2.07
N THR A 80 15.35 -11.12 -0.83
CA THR A 80 14.73 -9.87 -0.34
C THR A 80 15.22 -8.59 -1.03
N ARG A 81 16.39 -8.59 -1.67
CA ARG A 81 16.96 -7.41 -2.36
C ARG A 81 16.25 -7.05 -3.68
N PRO A 82 16.06 -7.96 -4.65
CA PRO A 82 15.33 -7.63 -5.87
C PRO A 82 13.87 -7.24 -5.63
N VAL A 83 13.19 -7.83 -4.64
CA VAL A 83 11.81 -7.46 -4.30
C VAL A 83 11.72 -6.02 -3.81
N LEU A 84 12.63 -5.58 -2.94
CA LEU A 84 12.67 -4.19 -2.47
C LEU A 84 12.91 -3.17 -3.60
N LEU A 85 13.79 -3.50 -4.55
CA LEU A 85 14.02 -2.66 -5.72
C LEU A 85 12.80 -2.60 -6.63
N PHE A 86 12.10 -3.74 -6.79
CA PHE A 86 10.87 -3.79 -7.58
C PHE A 86 9.74 -2.99 -6.91
N SER A 87 9.60 -3.06 -5.59
CA SER A 87 8.65 -2.24 -4.84
C SER A 87 8.95 -0.75 -4.97
N LEU A 88 10.22 -0.34 -4.91
CA LEU A 88 10.62 1.06 -5.12
C LEU A 88 10.34 1.54 -6.55
N LEU A 89 10.55 0.68 -7.55
CA LEU A 89 10.21 0.98 -8.95
C LEU A 89 8.70 1.07 -9.16
N ALA A 90 7.92 0.15 -8.57
CA ALA A 90 6.47 0.18 -8.60
C ALA A 90 5.94 1.46 -7.96
N LEU A 91 6.46 1.83 -6.78
CA LEU A 91 6.07 3.04 -6.06
C LEU A 91 6.43 4.32 -6.81
N SER A 92 7.61 4.36 -7.45
CA SER A 92 8.01 5.49 -8.29
C SER A 92 7.13 5.61 -9.54
N SER A 93 6.75 4.47 -10.12
CA SER A 93 5.85 4.43 -11.29
C SER A 93 4.44 4.89 -10.91
N ASP A 94 3.93 4.45 -9.75
CA ASP A 94 2.65 4.87 -9.19
C ASP A 94 2.60 6.39 -8.99
N TYR A 95 3.65 6.99 -8.41
CA TYR A 95 3.75 8.45 -8.30
C TYR A 95 3.82 9.17 -9.64
N ILE A 96 4.47 8.61 -10.66
CA ILE A 96 4.50 9.20 -12.01
C ILE A 96 3.10 9.14 -12.63
N LEU A 97 2.38 8.04 -12.46
CA LEU A 97 1.00 7.92 -12.93
C LEU A 97 0.08 8.91 -12.20
N MET A 98 0.23 9.04 -10.88
CA MET A 98 -0.54 9.99 -10.07
C MET A 98 -0.20 11.45 -10.40
N ALA A 99 1.06 11.76 -10.72
CA ALA A 99 1.47 13.10 -11.15
C ALA A 99 0.88 13.50 -12.51
N ASN A 100 0.51 12.53 -13.35
CA ASN A 100 -0.16 12.76 -14.64
C ASN A 100 -1.68 12.68 -14.55
N ALA A 101 -2.27 12.42 -13.37
CA ALA A 101 -3.72 12.24 -13.22
C ALA A 101 -4.44 13.59 -12.99
N PRO A 102 -5.31 14.04 -13.92
CA PRO A 102 -6.05 15.30 -13.78
C PRO A 102 -7.37 15.17 -13.00
N THR A 103 -7.79 13.96 -12.62
CA THR A 103 -9.10 13.69 -11.98
C THR A 103 -9.09 12.49 -11.04
N LEU A 104 -9.92 12.55 -9.99
CA LEU A 104 -10.14 11.54 -8.93
C LEU A 104 -10.57 10.14 -9.41
N LEU A 105 -10.98 10.02 -10.67
CA LEU A 105 -11.37 8.77 -11.33
C LEU A 105 -10.21 7.75 -11.42
N TRP A 106 -8.96 8.21 -11.31
CA TRP A 106 -7.79 7.33 -11.28
C TRP A 106 -7.63 6.52 -9.99
N LEU A 107 -8.25 6.94 -8.87
CA LEU A 107 -8.21 6.20 -7.61
C LEU A 107 -8.97 4.86 -7.67
N PHE A 108 -9.86 4.69 -8.64
CA PHE A 108 -10.70 3.50 -8.81
C PHE A 108 -10.15 2.48 -9.82
N LEU A 109 -9.09 2.82 -10.56
CA LEU A 109 -8.44 1.89 -11.47
C LEU A 109 -7.33 1.17 -10.69
N PRO A 110 -7.40 -0.16 -10.51
CA PRO A 110 -6.26 -0.92 -10.03
C PRO A 110 -5.24 -0.98 -11.18
N GLY A 111 -4.39 0.05 -11.26
CA GLY A 111 -3.17 0.07 -12.04
C GLY A 111 -2.01 -0.42 -11.19
#